data_AF-F4RGD5-F1
#
_entry.id   AF-F4RGD5-F1
#
_cell.length_a   1.000
_cell.length_b   1.000
_cell.length_c   1.000
_cell.angle_alpha   90.00
_cell.angle_beta   90.00
_cell.angle_gamma   90.00
#
_symmetry.space_group_name_H-M   'P 1'
#
loop_
_entity.id
_entity.type
_entity.pdbx_description
1 polymer ?
#
loop_
_entity_poly.entity_id
_entity_poly.type
_entity_poly.pdbx_seq_one_letter_code
_entity_poly.pdbx_strand_id
1 'polypeptide(L)' 'PAFLTKLFTMVNDSETNHLIRWSEPSGDSFFVVSSERFGRELLPKYFKHSNFGSFVRQLNM' A
#
# COMPACT_ATOMS: atom_id res chain seq x y z
N PRO A 1 14.65 5.82 -0.30
CA PRO A 1 13.78 6.39 0.77
C PRO A 1 12.99 5.28 1.47
N ALA A 2 12.82 5.34 2.80
CA ALA A 2 12.19 4.25 3.55
C ALA A 2 10.73 3.96 3.12
N PHE A 3 10.02 4.96 2.56
CA PHE A 3 8.66 4.79 2.04
C PHE A 3 8.58 3.81 0.86
N LEU A 4 9.40 4.00 -0.18
CA LEU A 4 9.37 3.17 -1.40
C LEU A 4 9.71 1.71 -1.10
N THR A 5 10.69 1.46 -0.22
CA THR A 5 11.04 0.09 0.20
C THR A 5 9.85 -0.59 0.88
N LYS A 6 9.19 0.09 1.82
CA LYS A 6 8.00 -0.46 2.51
C LYS A 6 6.81 -0.64 1.58
N LEU A 7 6.57 0.32 0.68
CA LEU A 7 5.53 0.22 -0.33
C LEU A 7 5.76 -1.01 -1.20
N PHE A 8 6.97 -1.19 -1.72
CA PHE A 8 7.32 -2.32 -2.57
C PHE A 8 7.18 -3.65 -1.83
N THR A 9 7.67 -3.76 -0.59
CA THR A 9 7.45 -4.96 0.24
C THR A 9 5.96 -5.25 0.42
N MET A 10 5.17 -4.22 0.74
CA MET A 10 3.75 -4.35 1.01
C MET A 10 2.93 -4.78 -0.21
N VAL A 11 3.25 -4.29 -1.42
CA VAL A 11 2.53 -4.65 -2.66
C VAL A 11 2.93 -6.03 -3.18
N ASN A 12 4.17 -6.47 -2.93
CA ASN A 12 4.66 -7.80 -3.34
C ASN A 12 4.26 -8.93 -2.38
N ASP A 13 3.71 -8.61 -1.22
CA ASP A 13 3.29 -9.59 -0.24
C ASP A 13 1.93 -10.20 -0.63
N SER A 14 1.92 -11.49 -0.98
CA SER A 14 0.68 -12.17 -1.35
C SER A 14 -0.37 -12.20 -0.25
N GLU A 15 0.04 -12.09 1.02
CA GLU A 15 -0.90 -12.02 2.15
C GLU A 15 -1.71 -10.71 2.14
N THR A 16 -1.18 -9.64 1.56
CA THR A 16 -1.82 -8.32 1.52
C THR A 16 -2.65 -8.09 0.26
N ASN A 17 -2.64 -9.03 -0.71
CA ASN A 17 -3.31 -8.89 -2.02
C ASN A 17 -4.80 -8.51 -1.94
N HIS A 18 -5.47 -8.86 -0.84
CA HIS A 18 -6.87 -8.50 -0.59
C HIS A 18 -7.08 -7.02 -0.20
N LEU A 19 -6.00 -6.28 0.06
CA LEU A 19 -5.98 -4.85 0.42
C LEU A 19 -5.19 -4.02 -0.59
N ILE A 20 -4.04 -4.52 -1.05
CA ILE A 20 -3.17 -3.88 -2.04
C ILE A 20 -2.49 -4.93 -2.91
N ARG A 21 -2.46 -4.74 -4.23
CA ARG A 21 -1.87 -5.71 -5.16
C ARG A 21 -1.43 -5.08 -6.46
N TRP A 22 -0.48 -5.71 -7.15
CA TRP A 22 -0.12 -5.37 -8.51
C TRP A 22 -1.28 -5.56 -9.50
N SER A 23 -1.23 -4.81 -10.60
CA SER A 23 -2.01 -5.07 -11.80
C SER A 23 -1.55 -6.39 -12.41
N GLU A 24 -2.50 -7.25 -12.77
CA GLU A 24 -2.23 -8.53 -13.42
C GLU A 24 -2.76 -8.46 -14.85
N PRO A 25 -2.02 -8.92 -15.88
CA PRO A 25 -0.68 -9.52 -15.81
C PRO A 25 0.48 -8.51 -15.92
N SER A 26 0.22 -7.21 -16.09
CA SER A 26 1.24 -6.24 -16.49
C SER A 26 2.22 -5.84 -15.39
N GLY A 27 1.82 -5.84 -14.12
CA GLY A 27 2.67 -5.49 -12.97
C GLY A 27 3.19 -4.04 -12.96
N ASP A 28 2.63 -3.18 -13.81
CA ASP A 28 3.07 -1.80 -14.04
C ASP A 28 2.39 -0.77 -13.13
N SER A 29 1.33 -1.18 -12.44
CA SER A 29 0.55 -0.36 -11.53
C SER A 29 0.05 -1.21 -10.37
N PHE A 30 -0.42 -0.59 -9.30
CA PHE A 30 -1.02 -1.32 -8.18
C PHE A 30 -2.37 -0.72 -7.81
N PHE A 31 -3.23 -1.56 -7.23
CA PHE A 31 -4.56 -1.19 -6.77
C PHE A 31 -4.63 -1.25 -5.26
N VAL A 32 -5.29 -0.27 -4.65
CA VAL A 32 -5.76 -0.34 -3.26
C VAL A 32 -7.24 -0.71 -3.31
N VAL A 33 -7.60 -1.89 -2.81
CA VAL A 33 -8.94 -2.48 -2.95
C VAL A 33 -9.98 -1.72 -2.12
N SER A 34 -9.61 -1.30 -0.91
CA SER A 34 -10.44 -0.49 -0.02
C SER A 34 -9.54 0.45 0.77
N SER A 35 -9.68 1.75 0.56
CA SER A 35 -8.90 2.77 1.27
C SER A 35 -9.12 2.73 2.79
N GLU A 36 -10.35 2.45 3.23
CA GLU A 36 -10.69 2.31 4.66
C GLU A 36 -9.97 1.10 5.27
N ARG A 37 -10.14 -0.09 4.70
CA ARG A 37 -9.52 -1.32 5.23
C ARG A 37 -8.00 -1.27 5.13
N PHE A 38 -7.45 -0.80 4.01
CA PHE A 38 -6.01 -0.61 3.85
C PHE A 38 -5.45 0.33 4.92
N GLY A 39 -6.13 1.46 5.17
CA GLY A 39 -5.74 2.42 6.20
C GLY A 39 -5.78 1.83 7.60
N ARG A 40 -6.81 1.06 7.94
CA ARG A 40 -6.98 0.46 9.28
C ARG A 40 -6.11 -0.77 9.53
N GLU A 41 -5.99 -1.66 8.55
CA GLU A 41 -5.44 -3.01 8.72
C GLU A 41 -3.98 -3.12 8.29
N LEU A 42 -3.56 -2.32 7.29
CA LEU A 42 -2.25 -2.48 6.66
C LEU A 42 -1.29 -1.34 6.98
N LEU A 43 -1.73 -0.08 6.90
CA LEU A 43 -0.85 1.06 7.19
C LEU A 43 -0.20 0.99 8.57
N PRO A 44 -0.87 0.60 9.68
CA PRO A 44 -0.22 0.51 11.00
C PRO A 44 0.87 -0.55 11.11
N LYS A 45 0.86 -1.57 10.23
CA LYS A 45 1.90 -2.62 10.19
C LYS A 45 3.20 -2.11 9.56
N TYR A 46 3.10 -1.22 8.59
CA TYR A 46 4.24 -0.70 7.82
C TYR A 46 4.66 0.72 8.24
N PHE A 47 3.72 1.53 8.73
CA PHE A 47 3.86 2.94 9.08
C PHE A 47 3.28 3.21 10.48
N LYS A 48 3.67 4.32 11.11
CA LYS A 48 3.20 4.71 12.45
C LYS A 48 1.85 5.44 12.44
N HIS A 49 1.03 5.25 11.39
CA HIS A 49 -0.28 5.89 11.25
C HIS A 49 -1.20 5.02 10.39
N SER A 50 -2.51 5.25 10.51
CA SER A 50 -3.56 4.62 9.68
C SER A 50 -4.13 5.56 8.61
N ASN A 51 -3.58 6.78 8.47
CA ASN A 51 -4.12 7.80 7.58
C ASN A 51 -3.78 7.52 6.10
N PHE A 52 -4.80 7.21 5.30
CA PHE A 52 -4.68 6.99 3.87
C PHE A 52 -4.27 8.25 3.09
N GLY A 53 -4.74 9.43 3.47
CA GLY A 53 -4.35 10.70 2.84
C GLY A 53 -2.85 10.99 3.00
N SER A 54 -2.26 10.67 4.15
CA SER A 54 -0.81 10.76 4.36
C SER A 54 -0.02 9.80 3.48
N PHE A 55 -0.56 8.60 3.25
CA PHE A 55 0.01 7.63 2.31
C PHE A 55 -0.03 8.15 0.87
N VAL A 56 -1.18 8.67 0.40
CA VAL A 56 -1.32 9.27 -0.93
C VAL A 56 -0.40 10.47 -1.10
N ARG A 57 -0.24 11.31 -0.07
CA ARG A 57 0.72 12.42 -0.11
C ARG A 57 2.16 11.94 -0.30
N GLN A 58 2.55 10.82 0.31
CA GLN A 58 3.88 10.23 0.11
C GLN A 58 4.08 9.65 -1.30
N LEU A 59 3.01 9.22 -1.98
CA LEU A 59 3.08 8.81 -3.39
C LEU A 59 3.26 10.00 -4.35
N ASN A 60 2.71 11.18 -3.98
CA ASN A 60 2.72 12.39 -4.80
C ASN A 60 3.87 13.36 -4.49
N MET A 61 4.82 12.96 -3.63
CA MET A 61 5.99 13.77 -3.28
C MET A 61 7.10 13.67 -4.32
#